data_AF-A0A1N6P5J2-F1
#
_entry.id   AF-A0A1N6P5J2-F1
#
_cell.length_a   1.000
_cell.length_b   1.000
_cell.length_c   1.000
_cell.angle_alpha   90.00
_cell.angle_beta   90.00
_cell.angle_gamma   90.00
#
_symmetry.space_group_name_H-M   'P 1'
#
loop_
_entity.id
_entity.type
_entity.pdbx_description
1 polymer ?
#
loop_
_entity_poly.entity_id
_entity_poly.type
_entity_poly.pdbx_seq_one_letter_code
_entity_poly.pdbx_strand_id
1 'polypeptide(L)'
;MANKEKFYVVWKGKKPGIYNSWKECKKSIANYAGAEYKSFESFDTAKKAYNGNYADFKGKKKTTPSLSKAELARIGQPNYHSISVDAASSGNPGVMEYQGVDTKTGKKLFRQGPFPQGTNNIGEFLALVHGLAFLKERNSDRVIYTDSRTAMSWVRKKKCNTKLTVSGKNKNLFDLIDRAEDWLKKNKYHTIIVKWETKAWGEIPADFGRK
;
A
#
# COMPACT_ATOMS: atom_id res chain seq x y z
N MET A 1 7.67 2.78 20.49
CA MET A 1 8.14 1.95 19.35
C MET A 1 9.65 2.12 19.27
N ALA A 2 10.43 1.06 19.50
CA ALA A 2 11.88 1.14 19.53
C ALA A 2 12.42 1.57 18.16
N ASN A 3 13.22 2.64 18.14
CA ASN A 3 13.87 3.12 16.93
C ASN A 3 14.92 2.07 16.55
N LYS A 4 14.72 1.32 15.45
CA LYS A 4 15.70 0.31 15.01
C LYS A 4 17.04 1.00 14.76
N GLU A 5 18.06 0.59 15.52
CA GLU A 5 19.42 1.07 15.37
C GLU A 5 19.92 0.78 13.95
N LYS A 6 20.56 1.78 13.33
CA LYS A 6 21.12 1.67 11.98
C LYS A 6 22.62 1.85 12.06
N PHE A 7 23.33 1.08 11.25
CA PHE A 7 24.77 1.21 11.08
C PHE A 7 25.04 1.93 9.77
N TYR A 8 25.99 2.86 9.76
CA TYR A 8 26.30 3.68 8.61
C TYR A 8 27.74 3.43 8.21
N VAL A 9 27.94 2.93 7.00
CA VAL A 9 29.27 2.72 6.43
C VAL A 9 29.62 3.91 5.58
N VAL A 10 30.80 4.48 5.80
CA VAL A 10 31.41 5.53 4.98
C VAL A 10 32.67 4.96 4.34
N TRP A 11 32.64 4.80 3.03
CA TRP A 11 33.80 4.39 2.23
C TRP A 11 34.63 5.60 1.80
N LYS A 12 33.96 6.72 1.53
CA LYS A 12 34.60 7.98 1.14
C LYS A 12 33.97 9.15 1.90
N GLY A 13 34.80 9.89 2.62
CA GLY A 13 34.41 11.02 3.47
C GLY A 13 35.61 11.56 4.22
N LYS A 14 35.38 12.48 5.16
CA LYS A 14 36.44 13.03 6.04
C LYS A 14 37.06 11.95 6.92
N LYS A 15 36.26 10.97 7.36
CA LYS A 15 36.70 9.83 8.16
C LYS A 15 35.96 8.55 7.69
N PRO A 16 36.56 7.72 6.82
CA PRO A 16 35.97 6.42 6.48
C PRO A 16 35.82 5.53 7.72
N GLY A 17 34.78 4.70 7.74
CA GLY A 17 34.50 3.81 8.87
C GLY A 17 33.03 3.43 9.02
N ILE A 18 32.72 2.70 10.09
CA ILE A 18 31.37 2.27 10.45
C ILE A 18 30.91 3.05 11.68
N TYR A 19 29.76 3.69 11.57
CA TYR A 19 29.14 4.48 12.62
C TYR A 19 27.83 3.84 13.08
N ASN A 20 27.57 3.85 14.39
CA ASN A 20 26.28 3.43 14.96
C ASN A 20 25.25 4.58 15.04
N SER A 21 25.66 5.80 14.68
CA SER A 21 24.84 7.01 14.77
C SER A 21 24.91 7.84 13.49
N TRP A 22 23.74 8.29 13.03
CA TRP A 22 23.66 9.24 11.91
C TRP A 22 24.41 10.54 12.21
N LYS A 23 24.42 10.99 13.47
CA LYS A 23 25.10 12.23 13.86
C LYS A 23 26.59 12.15 13.58
N GLU A 24 27.20 11.00 13.82
CA GLU A 24 28.63 10.77 13.59
C GLU A 24 28.93 10.53 12.12
N CYS A 25 28.11 9.72 11.44
CA CYS A 25 28.19 9.54 10.00
C CYS A 25 28.11 10.88 9.26
N LYS A 26 27.16 11.74 9.65
CA LYS A 26 26.96 13.07 9.05
C LYS A 26 28.18 13.97 9.24
N LYS A 27 28.83 13.96 10.40
CA LYS A 27 30.09 14.71 10.63
C LYS A 27 31.20 14.23 9.68
N SER A 28 31.23 12.94 9.35
CA SER A 28 32.22 12.38 8.42
C SER A 28 31.97 12.77 6.96
N ILE A 29 30.71 12.86 6.53
CA ILE A 29 30.38 13.14 5.11
C ILE A 29 30.04 14.61 4.82
N ALA A 30 29.78 15.43 5.83
CA ALA A 30 29.34 16.82 5.65
C ALA A 30 30.40 17.66 4.92
N ASN A 31 29.98 18.37 3.88
CA ASN A 31 30.82 19.21 3.02
C ASN A 31 32.00 18.45 2.36
N TYR A 32 31.85 17.15 2.15
CA TYR A 32 32.82 16.34 1.40
C TYR A 32 32.25 16.00 0.03
N ALA A 33 32.85 16.55 -1.03
CA ALA A 33 32.41 16.32 -2.40
C ALA A 33 32.61 14.85 -2.80
N GLY A 34 31.55 14.19 -3.29
CA GLY A 34 31.60 12.78 -3.67
C GLY A 34 31.71 11.82 -2.50
N ALA A 35 31.14 12.13 -1.34
CA ALA A 35 31.08 11.21 -0.21
C ALA A 35 30.29 9.93 -0.56
N GLU A 36 30.83 8.78 -0.17
CA GLU A 36 30.28 7.46 -0.45
C GLU A 36 29.89 6.80 0.88
N TYR A 37 28.58 6.68 1.11
CA TYR A 37 28.05 6.14 2.36
C TYR A 37 26.71 5.42 2.15
N LYS A 38 26.37 4.51 3.07
CA LYS A 38 25.09 3.77 3.08
C LYS A 38 24.73 3.30 4.49
N SER A 39 23.44 3.19 4.78
CA SER A 39 22.95 2.60 6.03
C SER A 39 22.57 1.12 5.89
N PHE A 40 22.76 0.37 6.98
CA PHE A 40 22.54 -1.07 7.12
C PHE A 40 21.78 -1.35 8.41
N GLU A 41 21.03 -2.46 8.42
CA GLU A 41 20.17 -2.85 9.54
C GLU A 41 20.88 -3.68 10.61
N SER A 42 22.11 -4.13 10.36
CA SER A 42 22.91 -4.90 11.32
C SER A 42 24.38 -4.55 11.23
N PHE A 43 25.11 -4.70 12.33
CA PHE A 43 26.56 -4.47 12.35
C PHE A 43 27.30 -5.44 11.43
N ASP A 44 26.89 -6.71 11.38
CA ASP A 44 27.54 -7.71 10.51
C ASP A 44 27.44 -7.36 9.02
N THR A 45 26.27 -6.87 8.58
CA THR A 45 26.11 -6.42 7.18
C THR A 45 26.90 -5.14 6.90
N ALA A 46 26.99 -4.21 7.86
CA ALA A 46 27.85 -3.03 7.74
C ALA A 46 29.34 -3.40 7.68
N LYS A 47 29.81 -4.35 8.51
CA LYS A 47 31.20 -4.83 8.52
C LYS A 47 31.59 -5.50 7.21
N LYS A 48 30.72 -6.37 6.71
CA LYS A 48 30.90 -6.99 5.38
C LYS A 48 30.93 -5.94 4.27
N ALA A 49 30.03 -4.96 4.33
CA ALA A 49 29.95 -3.91 3.33
C ALA A 49 31.18 -2.99 3.34
N TYR A 50 31.70 -2.63 4.52
CA TYR A 50 32.93 -1.83 4.64
C TYR A 50 34.15 -2.51 4.03
N ASN A 51 34.23 -3.84 4.10
CA ASN A 51 35.27 -4.64 3.46
C ASN A 51 35.06 -4.83 1.94
N GLY A 52 33.92 -4.38 1.38
CA GLY A 52 33.59 -4.44 -0.04
C GLY A 52 33.63 -3.07 -0.71
N ASN A 53 33.25 -2.98 -1.98
CA ASN A 53 33.28 -1.74 -2.75
C ASN A 53 31.93 -0.99 -2.67
N TYR A 54 31.95 0.33 -2.49
CA TYR A 54 30.74 1.16 -2.52
C TYR A 54 29.90 0.95 -3.79
N ALA A 55 30.54 0.70 -4.93
CA ALA A 55 29.86 0.40 -6.21
C ALA A 55 28.88 -0.78 -6.10
N ASP A 56 29.18 -1.79 -5.28
CA ASP A 56 28.31 -2.95 -5.04
C ASP A 56 27.02 -2.60 -4.30
N PHE A 57 27.01 -1.43 -3.64
CA PHE A 57 25.94 -0.93 -2.80
C PHE A 57 25.28 0.33 -3.36
N LYS A 58 25.92 1.01 -4.32
CA LYS A 58 25.38 2.14 -5.09
C LYS A 58 24.30 1.61 -6.03
N GLY A 59 23.11 2.23 -6.02
CA GLY A 59 22.00 1.83 -6.91
C GLY A 59 21.18 0.61 -6.49
N LYS A 60 21.63 -0.23 -5.54
CA LYS A 60 20.77 -1.26 -4.93
C LYS A 60 19.76 -0.60 -3.99
N LYS A 61 18.61 -0.18 -4.54
CA LYS A 61 17.36 -0.05 -3.79
C LYS A 61 17.17 -1.39 -3.05
N LYS A 62 16.75 -1.34 -1.78
CA LYS A 62 16.39 -2.55 -1.02
C LYS A 62 15.54 -3.44 -1.92
N THR A 63 16.09 -4.57 -2.37
CA THR A 63 15.27 -5.62 -2.93
C THR A 63 14.38 -6.06 -1.79
N THR A 64 13.12 -5.64 -1.85
CA THR A 64 12.02 -6.26 -1.11
C THR A 64 12.25 -7.77 -1.16
N PRO A 65 12.19 -8.50 -0.04
CA PRO A 65 12.35 -9.95 -0.08
C PRO A 65 11.36 -10.49 -1.11
N SER A 66 11.90 -11.01 -2.21
CA SER A 66 11.12 -11.67 -3.26
C SER A 66 10.61 -12.97 -2.67
N LEU A 67 9.35 -13.31 -2.95
CA LEU A 67 8.75 -14.55 -2.49
C LEU A 67 9.57 -15.73 -3.03
N SER A 68 9.79 -16.74 -2.19
CA SER A 68 10.40 -18.00 -2.63
C SER A 68 9.51 -18.71 -3.65
N LYS A 69 10.10 -19.61 -4.45
CA LYS A 69 9.33 -20.43 -5.41
C LYS A 69 8.21 -21.23 -4.73
N ALA A 70 8.45 -21.74 -3.52
CA ALA A 70 7.45 -22.47 -2.74
C ALA A 70 6.28 -21.57 -2.30
N GLU A 71 6.57 -20.33 -1.88
CA GLU A 71 5.53 -19.36 -1.53
C GLU A 71 4.70 -18.95 -2.74
N LEU A 72 5.33 -18.72 -3.89
CA LEU A 72 4.64 -18.41 -5.14
C LEU A 72 3.74 -19.57 -5.59
N ALA A 73 4.23 -20.80 -5.51
CA ALA A 73 3.43 -21.99 -5.83
C ALA A 73 2.21 -22.13 -4.91
N ARG A 74 2.35 -21.82 -3.62
CA ARG A 74 1.24 -21.85 -2.65
C ARG A 74 0.21 -20.74 -2.90
N ILE A 75 0.64 -19.56 -3.34
CA ILE A 75 -0.26 -18.45 -3.66
C ILE A 75 -1.02 -18.71 -4.97
N GLY A 76 -0.34 -19.31 -5.95
CA GLY A 76 -0.92 -19.63 -7.25
C GLY A 76 -1.20 -18.39 -8.11
N GLN A 77 -2.12 -18.54 -9.05
CA GLN A 77 -2.57 -17.46 -9.94
C GLN A 77 -3.86 -16.82 -9.41
N PRO A 78 -4.12 -15.53 -9.72
CA PRO A 78 -5.39 -14.91 -9.40
C PRO A 78 -6.58 -15.65 -10.04
N ASN A 79 -7.71 -15.70 -9.35
CA ASN A 79 -8.96 -16.12 -9.98
C ASN A 79 -9.47 -14.97 -10.86
N TYR A 80 -9.41 -15.13 -12.18
CA TYR A 80 -9.85 -14.08 -13.11
C TYR A 80 -11.37 -13.90 -13.21
N HIS A 81 -12.19 -14.81 -12.67
CA HIS A 81 -13.63 -14.63 -12.50
C HIS A 81 -13.93 -13.74 -11.29
N SER A 82 -13.41 -12.52 -11.34
CA SER A 82 -13.40 -11.60 -10.20
C SER A 82 -13.41 -10.15 -10.64
N ILE A 83 -13.84 -9.24 -9.76
CA ILE A 83 -13.58 -7.81 -9.91
C ILE A 83 -12.49 -7.38 -8.94
N SER A 84 -11.72 -6.36 -9.30
CA SER A 84 -10.72 -5.75 -8.43
C SER A 84 -11.15 -4.33 -8.10
N VAL A 85 -10.97 -3.90 -6.85
CA VAL A 85 -11.30 -2.55 -6.41
C VAL A 85 -10.11 -1.89 -5.74
N ASP A 86 -9.95 -0.59 -5.96
CA ASP A 86 -8.90 0.21 -5.35
C ASP A 86 -9.32 1.69 -5.21
N ALA A 87 -8.58 2.44 -4.42
CA ALA A 87 -8.72 3.87 -4.24
C ALA A 87 -7.38 4.59 -4.25
N ALA A 88 -7.42 5.84 -4.67
CA ALA A 88 -6.28 6.74 -4.64
C ALA A 88 -6.66 8.06 -3.97
N SER A 89 -5.70 8.65 -3.28
CA SER A 89 -5.86 9.97 -2.66
C SER A 89 -4.62 10.85 -2.90
N SER A 90 -4.82 12.01 -3.53
CA SER A 90 -3.78 13.03 -3.71
C SER A 90 -3.64 13.86 -2.43
N GLY A 91 -2.75 13.41 -1.54
CA GLY A 91 -2.70 13.83 -0.14
C GLY A 91 -3.56 12.93 0.74
N ASN A 92 -3.23 12.79 2.02
CA ASN A 92 -3.95 11.90 2.95
C ASN A 92 -4.08 12.53 4.34
N PRO A 93 -5.13 13.35 4.60
CA PRO A 93 -6.30 13.54 3.76
C PRO A 93 -6.06 14.42 2.51
N GLY A 94 -6.82 14.18 1.45
CA GLY A 94 -6.68 14.87 0.16
C GLY A 94 -7.79 14.54 -0.82
N VAL A 95 -7.59 14.90 -2.10
CA VAL A 95 -8.58 14.60 -3.15
C VAL A 95 -8.60 13.10 -3.39
N MET A 96 -9.74 12.45 -3.12
CA MET A 96 -9.84 10.99 -3.08
C MET A 96 -10.82 10.48 -4.15
N GLU A 97 -10.47 9.39 -4.80
CA GLU A 97 -11.35 8.68 -5.73
C GLU A 97 -11.16 7.17 -5.62
N TYR A 98 -12.13 6.41 -6.11
CA TYR A 98 -12.06 4.95 -6.13
C TYR A 98 -12.68 4.36 -7.38
N GLN A 99 -12.31 3.13 -7.72
CA GLN A 99 -12.83 2.43 -8.89
C GLN A 99 -12.90 0.92 -8.68
N GLY A 100 -13.70 0.28 -9.53
CA GLY A 100 -13.75 -1.17 -9.68
C GLY A 100 -13.59 -1.55 -11.15
N VAL A 101 -12.81 -2.59 -11.40
CA VAL A 101 -12.50 -3.10 -12.75
C VAL A 101 -12.71 -4.60 -12.83
N ASP A 102 -12.93 -5.10 -14.04
CA ASP A 102 -12.76 -6.51 -14.35
C ASP A 102 -11.28 -6.92 -14.11
N THR A 103 -11.03 -7.92 -13.26
CA THR A 103 -9.66 -8.31 -12.89
C THR A 103 -8.84 -8.81 -14.07
N LYS A 104 -9.46 -9.43 -15.07
CA LYS A 104 -8.75 -9.98 -16.23
C LYS A 104 -8.48 -8.91 -17.27
N THR A 105 -9.48 -8.11 -17.60
CA THR A 105 -9.40 -7.18 -18.74
C THR A 105 -9.05 -5.76 -18.35
N GLY A 106 -9.08 -5.42 -17.06
CA GLY A 106 -8.94 -4.04 -16.58
C GLY A 106 -10.10 -3.12 -16.99
N LYS A 107 -11.19 -3.68 -17.55
CA LYS A 107 -12.34 -2.87 -17.97
C LYS A 107 -12.99 -2.24 -16.75
N LYS A 108 -13.07 -0.90 -16.74
CA LYS A 108 -13.72 -0.13 -15.69
C LYS A 108 -15.21 -0.48 -15.61
N LEU A 109 -15.64 -0.93 -14.44
CA LEU A 109 -17.03 -1.26 -14.13
C LEU A 109 -17.73 -0.10 -13.44
N PHE A 110 -17.01 0.58 -12.54
CA PHE A 110 -17.46 1.79 -11.87
C PHE A 110 -16.28 2.64 -11.43
N ARG A 111 -16.52 3.93 -11.23
CA ARG A 111 -15.59 4.89 -10.63
C ARG A 111 -16.38 5.97 -9.92
N GLN A 112 -15.86 6.44 -8.79
CA GLN A 112 -16.50 7.48 -7.99
C GLN A 112 -15.47 8.47 -7.46
N GLY A 113 -15.87 9.74 -7.40
CA GLY A 113 -15.02 10.87 -7.05
C GLY A 113 -14.74 11.74 -8.29
N PRO A 114 -13.80 12.71 -8.18
CA PRO A 114 -13.01 13.01 -7.00
C PRO A 114 -13.86 13.61 -5.87
N PHE A 115 -13.65 13.12 -4.65
CA PHE A 115 -14.12 13.74 -3.42
C PHE A 115 -13.09 14.78 -2.97
N PRO A 116 -13.50 16.02 -2.61
CA PRO A 116 -12.54 17.08 -2.30
C PRO A 116 -11.60 16.79 -1.13
N GLN A 117 -12.05 16.01 -0.15
CA GLN A 117 -11.25 15.64 1.01
C GLN A 117 -11.67 14.27 1.56
N GLY A 118 -10.81 13.26 1.37
CA GLY A 118 -10.95 11.92 1.92
C GLY A 118 -9.58 11.34 2.29
N THR A 119 -9.57 10.10 2.77
CA THR A 119 -8.33 9.33 3.01
C THR A 119 -8.31 8.09 2.14
N ASN A 120 -7.12 7.51 1.92
CA ASN A 120 -6.99 6.29 1.14
C ASN A 120 -7.89 5.17 1.69
N ASN A 121 -7.84 4.95 3.01
CA ASN A 121 -8.61 3.91 3.68
C ASN A 121 -10.14 4.10 3.55
N ILE A 122 -10.62 5.35 3.53
CA ILE A 122 -12.05 5.61 3.25
C ILE A 122 -12.38 5.19 1.82
N GLY A 123 -11.55 5.58 0.86
CA GLY A 123 -11.73 5.21 -0.54
C GLY A 123 -11.75 3.70 -0.73
N GLU A 124 -10.79 2.98 -0.17
CA GLU A 124 -10.69 1.50 -0.26
C GLU A 124 -11.94 0.83 0.34
N PHE A 125 -12.42 1.33 1.50
CA PHE A 125 -13.65 0.83 2.12
C PHE A 125 -14.86 1.05 1.22
N LEU A 126 -15.04 2.27 0.69
CA LEU A 126 -16.17 2.60 -0.17
C LEU A 126 -16.12 1.82 -1.49
N ALA A 127 -14.93 1.63 -2.07
CA ALA A 127 -14.73 0.82 -3.27
C ALA A 127 -15.19 -0.61 -3.05
N LEU A 128 -14.84 -1.19 -1.90
CA LEU A 128 -15.22 -2.55 -1.53
C LEU A 128 -16.72 -2.70 -1.30
N VAL A 129 -17.36 -1.75 -0.61
CA VAL A 129 -18.82 -1.77 -0.42
C VAL A 129 -19.55 -1.56 -1.75
N HIS A 130 -19.10 -0.63 -2.59
CA HIS A 130 -19.66 -0.43 -3.93
C HIS A 130 -19.54 -1.72 -4.76
N GLY A 131 -18.38 -2.37 -4.75
CA GLY A 131 -18.19 -3.63 -5.46
C GLY A 131 -19.13 -4.75 -4.98
N LEU A 132 -19.36 -4.87 -3.67
CA LEU A 132 -20.34 -5.81 -3.13
C LEU A 132 -21.77 -5.50 -3.60
N ALA A 133 -22.16 -4.22 -3.58
CA ALA A 133 -23.48 -3.79 -4.06
C ALA A 133 -23.65 -4.05 -5.57
N PHE A 134 -22.62 -3.72 -6.36
CA PHE A 134 -22.58 -3.92 -7.80
C PHE A 134 -22.76 -5.38 -8.19
N LEU A 135 -22.06 -6.30 -7.50
CA LEU A 135 -22.17 -7.74 -7.74
C LEU A 135 -23.52 -8.30 -7.31
N LYS A 136 -24.04 -7.86 -6.15
CA LYS A 136 -25.36 -8.28 -5.65
C LYS A 136 -26.48 -7.87 -6.61
N GLU A 137 -26.49 -6.63 -7.08
CA GLU A 137 -27.49 -6.11 -8.01
C GLU A 137 -27.55 -6.94 -9.31
N ARG A 138 -26.40 -7.48 -9.75
CA ARG A 138 -26.27 -8.29 -10.97
C ARG A 138 -26.41 -9.79 -10.75
N ASN A 139 -26.75 -10.21 -9.52
CA ASN A 139 -26.78 -11.62 -9.12
C ASN A 139 -25.48 -12.36 -9.53
N SER A 140 -24.33 -11.69 -9.38
CA SER A 140 -23.04 -12.20 -9.82
C SER A 140 -22.39 -13.07 -8.75
N ASP A 141 -21.79 -14.18 -9.19
CA ASP A 141 -21.03 -15.13 -8.37
C ASP A 141 -19.52 -14.82 -8.30
N ARG A 142 -19.04 -13.88 -9.12
CA ARG A 142 -17.66 -13.38 -9.12
C ARG A 142 -17.16 -13.01 -7.71
N VAL A 143 -15.89 -13.27 -7.45
CA VAL A 143 -15.21 -12.81 -6.22
C VAL A 143 -14.77 -11.35 -6.35
N ILE A 144 -14.45 -10.71 -5.22
CA ILE A 144 -13.93 -9.33 -5.20
C ILE A 144 -12.54 -9.29 -4.57
N TYR A 145 -11.58 -8.73 -5.29
CA TYR A 145 -10.22 -8.48 -4.80
C TYR A 145 -10.08 -7.05 -4.29
N THR A 146 -9.39 -6.91 -3.16
CA THR A 146 -8.83 -5.65 -2.65
C THR A 146 -7.45 -5.93 -2.08
N ASP A 147 -6.51 -5.00 -2.20
CA ASP A 147 -5.23 -5.11 -1.53
C ASP A 147 -5.24 -4.48 -0.11
N SER A 148 -6.36 -3.90 0.32
CA SER A 148 -6.52 -3.25 1.62
C SER A 148 -7.06 -4.19 2.70
N ARG A 149 -6.19 -4.55 3.65
CA ARG A 149 -6.63 -5.25 4.87
C ARG A 149 -7.51 -4.36 5.76
N THR A 150 -7.33 -3.04 5.70
CA THR A 150 -8.14 -2.07 6.45
C THR A 150 -9.59 -2.11 5.96
N ALA A 151 -9.80 -2.01 4.65
CA ALA A 151 -11.14 -2.08 4.05
C ALA A 151 -11.83 -3.42 4.35
N MET A 152 -11.12 -4.55 4.21
CA MET A 152 -11.65 -5.87 4.58
C MET A 152 -12.10 -5.93 6.04
N SER A 153 -11.32 -5.34 6.95
CA SER A 153 -11.66 -5.27 8.37
C SER A 153 -12.90 -4.40 8.63
N TRP A 154 -12.98 -3.23 7.99
CA TRP A 154 -14.10 -2.31 8.12
C TRP A 154 -15.41 -2.86 7.54
N VAL A 155 -15.33 -3.57 6.41
CA VAL A 155 -16.48 -4.27 5.82
C VAL A 155 -16.97 -5.42 6.72
N ARG A 156 -16.07 -6.24 7.29
CA ARG A 156 -16.48 -7.26 8.27
C ARG A 156 -17.17 -6.65 9.49
N LYS A 157 -16.66 -5.52 9.97
CA LYS A 157 -17.24 -4.77 11.10
C LYS A 157 -18.48 -3.96 10.73
N LYS A 158 -18.81 -3.86 9.43
CA LYS A 158 -19.87 -2.99 8.90
C LYS A 158 -19.76 -1.54 9.36
N LYS A 159 -18.52 -1.05 9.52
CA LYS A 159 -18.20 0.26 10.10
C LYS A 159 -16.93 0.83 9.50
N CYS A 160 -17.01 2.04 8.95
CA CYS A 160 -15.88 2.85 8.53
C CYS A 160 -15.22 3.48 9.75
N ASN A 161 -14.14 2.88 10.25
CA ASN A 161 -13.44 3.36 11.46
C ASN A 161 -12.41 4.45 11.13
N THR A 162 -12.83 5.47 10.38
CA THR A 162 -11.99 6.61 10.02
C THR A 162 -11.74 7.53 11.20
N LYS A 163 -10.57 8.20 11.20
CA LYS A 163 -10.22 9.28 12.13
C LYS A 163 -10.39 10.67 11.50
N LEU A 164 -10.78 10.74 10.22
CA LEU A 164 -11.04 12.01 9.55
C LEU A 164 -12.21 12.71 10.25
N THR A 165 -12.05 13.99 10.59
CA THR A 165 -13.13 14.79 11.17
C THR A 165 -14.03 15.33 10.06
N VAL A 166 -15.32 15.45 10.36
CA VAL A 166 -16.30 16.01 9.42
C VAL A 166 -16.02 17.51 9.23
N SER A 167 -16.12 17.96 7.99
CA SER A 167 -16.01 19.37 7.59
C SER A 167 -16.89 19.65 6.38
N GLY A 168 -17.11 20.93 6.05
CA GLY A 168 -17.85 21.30 4.83
C GLY A 168 -17.27 20.71 3.54
N LYS A 169 -15.95 20.42 3.50
CA LYS A 169 -15.27 19.86 2.32
C LYS A 169 -15.54 18.36 2.10
N ASN A 170 -15.92 17.64 3.14
CA ASN A 170 -16.07 16.18 3.11
C ASN A 170 -17.48 15.69 3.46
N LYS A 171 -18.46 16.60 3.58
CA LYS A 171 -19.85 16.25 3.89
C LYS A 171 -20.40 15.16 2.97
N ASN A 172 -20.32 15.35 1.66
CA ASN A 172 -20.80 14.36 0.67
C ASN A 172 -20.09 13.00 0.78
N LEU A 173 -18.84 12.98 1.24
CA LEU A 173 -18.09 11.75 1.48
C LEU A 173 -18.61 11.03 2.72
N PHE A 174 -18.92 11.76 3.79
CA PHE A 174 -19.52 11.19 5.00
C PHE A 174 -20.95 10.69 4.76
N ASP A 175 -21.76 11.42 3.98
CA ASP A 175 -23.09 10.93 3.57
C ASP A 175 -22.98 9.60 2.80
N LEU A 176 -21.93 9.43 1.98
CA LEU A 176 -21.66 8.17 1.28
C LEU A 176 -21.16 7.07 2.22
N ILE A 177 -20.35 7.39 3.24
CA ILE A 177 -19.95 6.45 4.29
C ILE A 177 -21.18 5.92 5.02
N ASP A 178 -22.09 6.80 5.44
CA ASP A 178 -23.29 6.40 6.17
C ASP A 178 -24.17 5.48 5.32
N ARG A 179 -24.37 5.81 4.04
CA ARG A 179 -25.07 4.94 3.09
C ARG A 179 -24.40 3.58 2.92
N ALA A 180 -23.06 3.53 2.88
CA ALA A 180 -22.31 2.29 2.75
C ALA A 180 -22.44 1.41 4.00
N GLU A 181 -22.33 1.99 5.20
CA GLU A 181 -22.55 1.27 6.46
C GLU A 181 -23.98 0.74 6.57
N ASP A 182 -24.97 1.56 6.21
CA ASP A 182 -26.38 1.16 6.20
C ASP A 182 -26.64 0.03 5.22
N TRP A 183 -26.05 0.10 4.02
CA TRP A 183 -26.16 -0.96 3.04
C TRP A 183 -25.61 -2.28 3.59
N LEU A 184 -24.43 -2.28 4.22
CA LEU A 184 -23.84 -3.47 4.84
C LEU A 184 -24.70 -4.05 5.96
N LYS A 185 -25.37 -3.21 6.76
CA LYS A 185 -26.27 -3.65 7.83
C LYS A 185 -27.53 -4.29 7.29
N LYS A 186 -28.13 -3.69 6.26
CA LYS A 186 -29.44 -4.07 5.69
C LYS A 186 -29.37 -5.17 4.63
N ASN A 187 -28.19 -5.46 4.09
CA ASN A 187 -28.01 -6.45 3.03
C ASN A 187 -27.19 -7.67 3.49
N LYS A 188 -27.59 -8.84 2.98
CA LYS A 188 -26.78 -10.05 2.99
C LYS A 188 -26.09 -10.20 1.62
N TYR A 189 -24.83 -10.64 1.65
CA TYR A 189 -24.05 -11.02 0.48
C TYR A 189 -23.29 -12.31 0.77
N HIS A 190 -23.12 -13.14 -0.25
CA HIS A 190 -22.28 -14.35 -0.22
C HIS A 190 -20.97 -14.15 -0.99
N THR A 191 -20.77 -12.97 -1.58
CA THR A 191 -19.57 -12.61 -2.33
C THR A 191 -18.31 -12.81 -1.48
N ILE A 192 -17.35 -13.56 -2.02
CA ILE A 192 -16.08 -13.83 -1.36
C ILE A 192 -15.16 -12.63 -1.57
N ILE A 193 -14.70 -12.03 -0.48
CA ILE A 193 -13.70 -10.95 -0.49
C ILE A 193 -12.32 -11.56 -0.30
N VAL A 194 -11.43 -11.35 -1.27
CA VAL A 194 -10.09 -11.94 -1.30
C VAL A 194 -9.03 -10.84 -1.24
N LYS A 195 -7.96 -11.08 -0.46
CA LYS A 195 -6.80 -10.18 -0.43
C LYS A 195 -6.02 -10.36 -1.73
N TRP A 196 -5.75 -9.28 -2.45
CA TRP A 196 -4.82 -9.29 -3.58
C TRP A 196 -3.38 -9.46 -3.08
N GLU A 197 -2.65 -10.44 -3.60
CA GLU A 197 -1.27 -10.71 -3.18
C GLU A 197 -0.27 -9.88 -4.00
N THR A 198 -0.15 -8.59 -3.69
CA THR A 198 0.64 -7.60 -4.45
C THR A 198 2.10 -8.04 -4.68
N LYS A 199 2.69 -8.77 -3.74
CA LYS A 199 4.06 -9.29 -3.86
C LYS A 199 4.20 -10.42 -4.90
N ALA A 200 3.14 -11.18 -5.13
CA ALA A 200 3.12 -12.30 -6.06
C ALA A 200 2.63 -11.88 -7.45
N TRP A 201 1.63 -11.00 -7.50
CA TRP A 201 0.90 -10.70 -8.73
C TRP A 201 1.13 -9.27 -9.27
N GLY A 202 1.94 -8.47 -8.58
CA GLY A 202 2.13 -7.05 -8.90
C GLY A 202 0.99 -6.19 -8.37
N GLU A 203 0.91 -4.95 -8.87
CA GLU A 203 -0.16 -4.03 -8.48
C GLU A 203 -1.55 -4.58 -8.80
N ILE A 204 -2.53 -4.24 -7.98
CA ILE A 204 -3.90 -4.69 -8.19
C ILE A 204 -4.42 -4.09 -9.52
N PRO A 205 -5.22 -4.82 -10.33
CA PRO A 205 -5.69 -4.30 -11.63
C PRO A 205 -6.47 -2.98 -11.56
N ALA A 206 -7.03 -2.64 -10.40
CA ALA A 206 -7.74 -1.39 -10.17
C ALA A 206 -6.83 -0.21 -9.76
N ASP A 207 -5.51 -0.41 -9.65
CA ASP A 207 -4.55 0.62 -9.24
C ASP A 207 -4.59 1.85 -10.17
N PHE A 208 -4.42 3.03 -9.61
CA PHE A 208 -4.50 4.30 -10.34
C PHE A 208 -3.18 4.69 -11.04
N GLY A 209 -2.08 3.98 -10.81
CA GLY A 209 -0.78 4.22 -11.43
C GLY A 209 -0.08 5.50 -10.97
N ARG A 210 -0.39 6.02 -9.77
CA ARG A 210 0.08 7.33 -9.28
C ARG A 210 1.10 7.26 -8.13
N LYS A 211 1.88 6.18 -8.05
CA LYS A 211 2.90 6.00 -6.99
C LYS A 211 4.17 6.79 -7.26
#